data_AF-A0A1Y5HVD0-F1
#
_entry.id   AF-A0A1Y5HVD0-F1
#
_cell.length_a   1.000
_cell.length_b   1.000
_cell.length_c   1.000
_cell.angle_alpha   90.00
_cell.angle_beta   90.00
_cell.angle_gamma   90.00
#
_symmetry.space_group_name_H-M   'P 1'
#
loop_
_entity.id
_entity.type
_entity.pdbx_description
1 polymer ?
#
loop_
_entity_poly.entity_id
_entity_poly.type
_entity_poly.pdbx_seq_one_letter_code
_entity_poly.pdbx_strand_id
1 'polypeptide(L)'
;DYDLFKQVMHEPFLIFPEGSRSYVDKEGDITLKYFNPKYLQAYLRPGDVILPLSLVGGSDIIKGMKLHKGKLGLALGSPYEVTAEMIENYEVEGVEVMRNIANLANIKKVQLSDAVQAGEKLEQ
;
A
#
# COMPACT_ATOMS: atom_id res chain seq x y z
N ASP A 1 -20.32 14.98 0.85
CA ASP A 1 -19.77 16.34 0.80
C ASP A 1 -18.25 16.20 0.89
N TYR A 2 -17.55 16.50 -0.21
CA TYR A 2 -16.10 16.31 -0.35
C TYR A 2 -15.31 17.31 0.50
N ASP A 3 -15.87 18.50 0.75
CA ASP A 3 -15.22 19.54 1.54
C ASP A 3 -15.43 19.32 3.03
N LEU A 4 -16.59 18.80 3.44
CA LEU A 4 -16.81 18.30 4.80
C LEU A 4 -15.88 17.12 5.12
N PHE A 5 -15.71 16.19 4.18
CA PHE A 5 -14.75 15.09 4.33
C PHE A 5 -13.32 15.61 4.59
N LYS A 6 -12.91 16.68 3.91
CA LYS A 6 -11.60 17.30 4.13
C LYS A 6 -11.44 17.95 5.52
N GLN A 7 -12.52 18.47 6.10
CA GLN A 7 -12.47 19.13 7.42
C GLN A 7 -12.46 18.15 8.60
N VAL A 8 -12.95 16.92 8.41
CA VAL A 8 -13.16 15.95 9.51
C VAL A 8 -12.04 14.89 9.58
N MET A 9 -11.22 14.75 8.53
CA MET A 9 -10.14 13.76 8.42
C MET A 9 -8.88 14.06 9.26
N HIS A 10 -9.06 14.50 10.51
CA HIS A 10 -7.97 14.51 11.51
C HIS A 10 -7.86 13.17 12.27
N GLU A 11 -8.70 12.19 11.94
CA GLU A 11 -8.63 10.85 12.52
C GLU A 11 -7.70 9.94 11.72
N PRO A 12 -6.95 9.05 12.40
CA PRO A 12 -6.10 8.08 11.71
C PRO A 12 -6.94 7.13 10.85
N PHE A 13 -6.55 6.95 9.60
CA PHE A 13 -7.22 6.06 8.66
C PHE A 13 -6.22 5.13 8.00
N LEU A 14 -6.69 3.95 7.61
CA LEU A 14 -5.91 2.95 6.88
C LEU A 14 -6.34 2.94 5.42
N ILE A 15 -5.39 3.08 4.49
CA ILE A 15 -5.64 2.97 3.06
C ILE A 15 -4.84 1.86 2.42
N PHE A 16 -5.43 1.28 1.38
CA PHE A 16 -4.76 0.35 0.46
C PHE A 16 -4.73 1.01 -0.92
N PRO A 17 -3.62 1.67 -1.31
CA PRO A 17 -3.55 2.39 -2.58
C PRO A 17 -3.83 1.54 -3.82
N GLU A 18 -3.57 0.22 -3.75
CA GLU A 18 -3.89 -0.77 -4.78
C GLU A 18 -5.41 -1.01 -4.98
N GLY A 19 -6.24 -0.61 -4.00
CA GLY A 19 -7.69 -0.80 -4.00
C GLY A 19 -8.18 -2.26 -4.00
N SER A 20 -7.26 -3.23 -4.02
CA SER A 20 -7.54 -4.66 -4.06
C SER A 20 -6.36 -5.45 -3.50
N ARG A 21 -6.56 -6.76 -3.27
CA ARG A 21 -5.50 -7.65 -2.78
C ARG A 21 -4.40 -7.80 -3.84
N SER A 22 -3.14 -7.71 -3.42
CA SER A 22 -1.94 -7.89 -4.24
C SER A 22 -1.85 -9.28 -4.90
N TYR A 23 -0.96 -9.44 -5.88
CA TYR A 23 -0.65 -10.75 -6.45
C TYR A 23 0.22 -11.55 -5.48
N VAL A 24 -0.03 -12.86 -5.41
CA VAL A 24 0.75 -13.80 -4.59
C VAL A 24 1.14 -14.95 -5.49
N ASP A 25 2.44 -15.24 -5.59
CA ASP A 25 2.93 -16.35 -6.40
C ASP A 25 2.92 -17.68 -5.62
N LYS A 26 3.45 -18.73 -6.25
CA LYS A 26 3.50 -20.09 -5.69
C LYS A 26 4.45 -20.21 -4.51
N GLU A 27 5.49 -19.37 -4.43
CA GLU A 27 6.44 -19.31 -3.32
C GLU A 27 5.87 -18.48 -2.16
N GLY A 28 4.80 -17.73 -2.43
CA GLY A 28 4.12 -16.88 -1.49
C GLY A 28 4.62 -15.43 -1.54
N ASP A 29 5.55 -15.12 -2.44
CA ASP A 29 6.05 -13.78 -2.63
C ASP A 29 4.95 -12.89 -3.24
N ILE A 30 5.01 -11.62 -2.86
CA ILE A 30 3.94 -10.66 -3.07
C ILE A 30 4.39 -9.63 -4.07
N THR A 31 3.63 -9.48 -5.16
CA THR A 31 3.81 -8.37 -6.09
C THR A 31 2.66 -7.39 -5.92
N LEU A 32 3.01 -6.15 -5.57
CA LEU A 32 2.05 -5.06 -5.45
C LEU A 32 1.38 -4.83 -6.81
N LYS A 33 0.06 -4.69 -6.78
CA LYS A 33 -0.75 -4.35 -7.93
C LYS A 33 -0.51 -2.91 -8.37
N TYR A 34 -1.06 -2.61 -9.54
CA TYR A 34 -1.16 -1.25 -10.00
C TYR A 34 -1.88 -0.39 -8.95
N PHE A 35 -1.32 0.79 -8.69
CA PHE A 35 -1.95 1.86 -7.95
C PHE A 35 -1.85 3.15 -8.76
N ASN A 36 -2.76 4.08 -8.53
CA ASN A 36 -2.69 5.40 -9.14
C ASN A 36 -2.06 6.39 -8.14
N PRO A 37 -0.86 6.95 -8.41
CA PRO A 37 -0.18 7.88 -7.47
C PRO A 37 -1.04 9.07 -7.02
N LYS A 38 -2.10 9.42 -7.76
CA LYS A 38 -3.09 10.43 -7.35
C LYS A 38 -3.76 10.15 -6.00
N TYR A 39 -3.65 8.93 -5.45
CA TYR A 39 -4.10 8.66 -4.09
C TYR A 39 -3.45 9.61 -3.07
N LEU A 40 -2.19 10.01 -3.28
CA LEU A 40 -1.48 10.93 -2.39
C LEU A 40 -2.22 12.27 -2.31
N GLN A 41 -2.53 12.88 -3.47
CA GLN A 41 -3.29 14.14 -3.53
C GLN A 41 -4.75 13.98 -3.11
N ALA A 42 -5.35 12.82 -3.35
CA ALA A 42 -6.76 12.59 -3.00
C ALA A 42 -6.94 12.56 -1.47
N TYR A 43 -6.08 11.82 -0.77
CA TYR A 43 -6.28 11.45 0.62
C TYR A 43 -5.41 12.20 1.62
N LEU A 44 -4.31 12.82 1.19
CA LEU A 44 -3.34 13.45 2.10
C LEU A 44 -3.19 14.95 1.82
N ARG A 45 -2.80 15.67 2.87
CA ARG A 45 -2.56 17.11 2.90
C ARG A 45 -1.18 17.38 3.52
N PRO A 46 -0.57 18.53 3.23
CA PRO A 46 0.63 18.94 3.92
C PRO A 46 0.41 18.98 5.44
N GLY A 47 1.33 18.39 6.21
CA GLY A 47 1.22 18.24 7.66
C GLY A 47 0.59 16.91 8.13
N ASP A 48 0.00 16.13 7.23
CA ASP A 48 -0.42 14.76 7.55
C ASP A 48 0.81 13.87 7.78
N VAL A 49 0.63 12.76 8.51
CA VAL A 49 1.70 11.79 8.79
C VAL A 49 1.37 10.47 8.11
N ILE A 50 2.30 9.97 7.29
CA ILE A 50 2.24 8.63 6.73
C ILE A 50 3.02 7.68 7.65
N LEU A 51 2.37 6.59 8.05
CA LEU A 51 3.02 5.44 8.66
C LEU A 51 2.98 4.26 7.67
N PRO A 52 4.09 3.91 6.99
CA PRO A 52 4.13 2.78 6.09
C PRO A 52 3.86 1.47 6.83
N LEU A 53 2.96 0.65 6.28
CA LEU A 53 2.55 -0.62 6.88
C LEU A 53 2.53 -1.69 5.80
N SER A 54 3.07 -2.87 6.11
CA SER A 54 2.97 -4.06 5.27
C SER A 54 2.37 -5.22 6.04
N LEU A 55 1.36 -5.87 5.46
CA LEU A 55 0.65 -7.01 6.02
C LEU A 55 0.77 -8.21 5.07
N VAL A 56 1.43 -9.27 5.51
CA VAL A 56 1.72 -10.46 4.69
C VAL A 56 1.20 -11.75 5.32
N GLY A 57 0.96 -12.77 4.49
CA GLY A 57 0.48 -14.09 4.94
C GLY A 57 -1.04 -14.23 5.08
N GLY A 58 -1.81 -13.16 4.85
CA GLY A 58 -3.28 -13.22 4.87
C GLY A 58 -3.87 -14.19 3.83
N SER A 59 -3.23 -14.34 2.67
CA SER A 59 -3.62 -15.31 1.63
C SER A 59 -3.42 -16.78 2.02
N ASP A 60 -2.51 -17.06 2.96
CA ASP A 60 -2.31 -18.43 3.46
C ASP A 60 -3.40 -18.82 4.45
N ILE A 61 -3.91 -17.83 5.18
CA ILE A 61 -4.95 -17.98 6.21
C ILE A 61 -6.33 -18.10 5.55
N ILE A 62 -6.61 -17.32 4.51
CA ILE A 62 -7.93 -17.26 3.86
C ILE A 62 -7.84 -17.91 2.47
N LYS A 63 -8.34 -19.15 2.34
CA LYS A 63 -8.40 -19.88 1.07
C LYS A 63 -9.85 -20.14 0.67
N GLY A 64 -10.35 -19.36 -0.29
CA GLY A 64 -11.76 -19.36 -0.66
C GLY A 64 -12.62 -18.92 0.52
N MET A 65 -13.57 -19.77 0.94
CA MET A 65 -14.43 -19.53 2.10
C MET A 65 -13.88 -20.13 3.42
N LYS A 66 -12.73 -20.81 3.39
CA LYS A 66 -12.19 -21.53 4.55
C LYS A 66 -11.03 -20.77 5.18
N LEU A 67 -10.96 -20.87 6.50
CA LEU A 67 -9.84 -20.38 7.30
C LEU A 67 -8.87 -21.53 7.60
N HIS A 68 -7.58 -21.25 7.46
CA HIS A 68 -6.49 -22.17 7.72
C HIS A 68 -5.54 -21.56 8.76
N LYS A 69 -4.86 -22.43 9.52
CA LYS A 69 -3.76 -22.00 10.38
C LYS A 69 -2.59 -21.53 9.50
N GLY A 70 -2.09 -20.33 9.76
CA GLY A 70 -0.97 -19.73 9.04
C GLY A 70 -0.21 -18.73 9.90
N LYS A 71 0.84 -18.12 9.33
CA LYS A 71 1.58 -17.02 9.96
C LYS A 71 1.18 -15.71 9.29
N LEU A 72 0.84 -14.72 10.11
CA LEU A 72 0.63 -13.35 9.67
C LEU A 72 1.87 -12.53 10.03
N GLY A 73 2.38 -11.76 9.07
CA GLY A 73 3.45 -10.79 9.30
C GLY A 73 2.91 -9.38 9.23
N LEU A 74 3.32 -8.53 10.17
CA LEU A 74 3.06 -7.11 10.17
C LEU A 74 4.39 -6.37 10.33
N ALA A 75 4.72 -5.51 9.38
CA ALA A 75 5.89 -4.65 9.43
C ALA A 75 5.47 -3.18 9.34
N LEU A 76 6.19 -2.32 10.08
CA LEU A 76 5.98 -0.88 10.11
C LEU A 76 7.27 -0.17 9.70
N GLY A 77 7.11 0.87 8.90
CA GLY A 77 8.18 1.83 8.62
C GLY A 77 8.25 2.93 9.67
N SER A 78 9.22 3.82 9.51
CA SER A 78 9.25 5.07 10.27
C SER A 78 8.16 6.02 9.76
N PRO A 79 7.44 6.72 10.65
CA PRO A 79 6.49 7.74 10.24
C PRO A 79 7.23 8.94 9.62
N TYR A 80 6.61 9.58 8.64
CA TYR A 80 7.11 10.83 8.06
C TYR A 80 5.95 11.77 7.69
N GLU A 81 6.25 13.06 7.75
CA GLU A 81 5.30 14.13 7.45
C GLU A 81 5.19 14.34 5.94
N VAL A 82 3.97 14.58 5.47
CA VAL A 82 3.67 14.94 4.09
C VAL A 82 3.96 16.43 3.89
N THR A 83 4.83 16.75 2.92
CA THR A 83 5.13 18.14 2.58
C THR A 83 4.26 18.64 1.42
N ALA A 84 4.20 19.96 1.21
CA ALA A 84 3.54 20.53 0.04
C ALA A 84 4.19 20.08 -1.28
N GLU A 85 5.53 20.00 -1.30
CA GLU A 85 6.30 19.49 -2.44
C GLU A 85 5.92 18.04 -2.77
N MET A 86 5.65 17.21 -1.75
CA MET A 86 5.21 15.84 -2.01
C MET A 86 3.86 15.76 -2.73
N ILE A 87 2.94 16.65 -2.38
CA ILE A 87 1.63 16.75 -3.03
C ILE A 87 1.77 17.27 -4.46
N GLU A 88 2.66 18.21 -4.71
CA GLU A 88 2.94 18.73 -6.06
C GLU A 88 3.62 17.67 -6.94
N ASN A 89 4.56 16.91 -6.38
CA ASN A 89 5.32 15.84 -7.05
C ASN A 89 4.71 14.45 -6.87
N TYR A 90 3.37 14.37 -6.75
CA TYR A 90 2.66 13.15 -6.37
C TYR A 90 2.94 11.92 -7.25
N GLU A 91 3.28 12.13 -8.54
CA GLU A 91 3.58 11.04 -9.48
C GLU A 91 4.82 10.26 -9.07
N VAL A 92 5.82 10.95 -8.50
CA VAL A 92 7.06 10.36 -7.99
C VAL A 92 6.84 9.90 -6.55
N GLU A 93 6.33 10.78 -5.70
CA GLU A 93 6.22 10.54 -4.26
C GLU A 93 5.20 9.45 -3.93
N GLY A 94 4.11 9.36 -4.69
CA GLY A 94 3.16 8.27 -4.55
C GLY A 94 3.77 6.90 -4.85
N VAL A 95 4.77 6.83 -5.74
CA VAL A 95 5.54 5.61 -6.03
C VAL A 95 6.56 5.33 -4.92
N GLU A 96 7.25 6.35 -4.43
CA GLU A 96 8.24 6.19 -3.35
C GLU A 96 7.61 5.74 -2.03
N VAL A 97 6.40 6.21 -1.71
CA VAL A 97 5.61 5.67 -0.59
C VAL A 97 5.39 4.16 -0.74
N MET A 98 5.01 3.71 -1.93
CA MET A 98 4.78 2.28 -2.21
C MET A 98 6.08 1.47 -2.22
N ARG A 99 7.18 2.06 -2.67
CA ARG A 99 8.53 1.49 -2.59
C ARG A 99 8.96 1.31 -1.13
N ASN A 100 8.70 2.30 -0.28
CA ASN A 100 8.99 2.23 1.15
C ASN A 100 8.21 1.09 1.82
N ILE A 101 6.94 0.90 1.46
CA ILE A 101 6.13 -0.25 1.94
C ILE A 101 6.71 -1.59 1.47
N ALA A 102 7.11 -1.70 0.20
CA ALA A 102 7.69 -2.92 -0.36
C ALA A 102 9.03 -3.31 0.29
N ASN A 103 9.84 -2.32 0.67
CA ASN A 103 11.15 -2.52 1.29
C ASN A 103 11.09 -2.84 2.80
N LEU A 104 9.91 -2.85 3.42
CA LEU A 104 9.78 -3.24 4.82
C LEU A 104 10.23 -4.69 5.03
N ALA A 105 10.92 -4.93 6.15
CA ALA A 105 11.40 -6.25 6.54
C ALA A 105 10.23 -7.19 6.87
N ASN A 106 9.80 -7.97 5.88
CA ASN A 106 8.66 -8.86 5.97
C ASN A 106 9.09 -10.33 6.04
N ILE A 107 8.19 -11.18 6.57
CA ILE A 107 8.36 -12.64 6.58
C ILE A 107 8.12 -13.28 5.19
N LYS A 108 7.66 -12.50 4.22
CA LYS A 108 7.47 -12.84 2.81
C LYS A 108 8.04 -11.71 1.97
N LYS A 109 8.62 -12.00 0.81
CA LYS A 109 9.17 -10.94 -0.04
C LYS A 109 8.00 -10.13 -0.63
N VAL A 110 8.11 -8.82 -0.54
CA VAL A 110 7.20 -7.88 -1.18
C VAL A 110 7.99 -7.12 -2.23
N GLN A 111 7.44 -6.98 -3.42
CA GLN A 111 8.09 -6.27 -4.50
C GLN A 111 7.12 -5.35 -5.25
N LEU A 112 7.68 -4.23 -5.70
CA LEU A 112 7.05 -3.32 -6.64
C LEU A 112 7.58 -3.65 -8.05
N SER A 113 6.69 -4.03 -8.97
CA SER A 113 7.06 -4.42 -10.34
C SER A 113 6.72 -3.32 -11.34
N ASP A 114 7.72 -2.80 -12.05
CA ASP A 114 7.54 -1.78 -13.09
C ASP A 114 6.60 -2.25 -14.21
N ALA A 115 6.65 -3.54 -14.55
CA ALA A 115 5.79 -4.11 -15.57
C ALA A 115 4.31 -4.09 -15.15
N VAL A 116 4.04 -4.42 -13.88
CA VAL A 116 2.69 -4.31 -13.30
C VAL A 116 2.24 -2.85 -13.20
N GLN A 117 3.15 -1.93 -12.87
CA GLN A 117 2.85 -0.50 -12.85
C GLN A 117 2.60 0.06 -14.27
N ALA A 118 3.17 -0.55 -15.31
CA ALA A 118 2.87 -0.28 -16.72
C ALA A 118 1.56 -0.91 -17.21
N GLY A 119 0.82 -1.62 -16.34
CA GLY A 119 -0.49 -2.19 -16.64
C GLY A 119 -0.50 -3.69 -16.96
N GLU A 120 0.65 -4.37 -16.86
CA GLU A 120 0.69 -5.82 -17.00
C GLU A 120 -0.09 -6.50 -15.87
N LYS A 121 -0.88 -7.51 -16.22
CA LYS A 121 -1.58 -8.36 -15.26
C LYS A 121 -0.82 -9.67 -15.15
N LEU A 122 -0.42 -10.03 -13.93
CA LEU A 122 0.11 -11.35 -13.65
C LEU A 122 -1.05 -12.34 -13.61
N GLU A 123 -0.98 -13.41 -14.41
CA GLU A 123 -1.88 -14.55 -14.29
C GLU A 123 -1.64 -15.23 -12.92
N GLN A 124 -2.73 -15.53 -12.20
CA GLN A 124 -2.72 -16.22 -10.91
C GLN A 124 -2.98 -17.72 -11.07
#